data_AF-A0A3D3B4F8-F1
#
_entry.id   AF-A0A3D3B4F8-F1
#
_cell.length_a   1.000
_cell.length_b   1.000
_cell.length_c   1.000
_cell.angle_alpha   90.00
_cell.angle_beta   90.00
_cell.angle_gamma   90.00
#
_symmetry.space_group_name_H-M   'P 1'
#
loop_
_entity.id
_entity.type
_entity.pdbx_description
1 polymer ?
#
loop_
_entity_poly.entity_id
_entity_poly.type
_entity_poly.pdbx_seq_one_letter_code
_entity_poly.pdbx_strand_id
1 'polypeptide(L)'
;MVKKKQPAETKKAPAAEAAKLRKLRKIFAEGHKRKFLVVVDETPECESALAYAASRAQRTLGQLALLYVIEPGVDFQWLGVEEIAREEGHSKAKAVFRLFGLKLRAMGFEGLAPEEIVREGMKA
;
A
#
# COMPACT_ATOMS: atom_id res chain seq x y z
N MET A 1 -57.05 14.95 -24.76
CA MET A 1 -56.39 13.62 -24.79
C MET A 1 -54.99 13.85 -25.36
N VAL A 2 -53.93 14.05 -24.54
CA VAL A 2 -53.18 13.03 -23.76
C VAL A 2 -52.51 12.06 -24.76
N LYS A 3 -51.19 11.95 -24.93
CA LYS A 3 -50.01 12.27 -24.10
C LYS A 3 -48.78 12.40 -25.03
N LYS A 4 -47.97 13.46 -24.84
CA LYS A 4 -46.62 13.58 -25.42
C LYS A 4 -45.70 12.49 -24.84
N LYS A 5 -45.05 11.73 -25.72
CA LYS A 5 -44.02 10.73 -25.39
C LYS A 5 -42.79 11.45 -24.82
N GLN A 6 -42.56 11.33 -23.52
CA GLN A 6 -41.31 11.77 -22.89
C GLN A 6 -40.18 10.79 -23.29
N PRO A 7 -39.01 11.29 -23.73
CA PRO A 7 -37.85 10.44 -23.95
C PRO A 7 -37.27 9.99 -22.59
N ALA A 8 -36.90 8.71 -22.53
CA ALA A 8 -36.31 8.07 -21.37
C ALA A 8 -35.04 8.81 -20.93
N GLU A 9 -35.05 9.34 -19.71
CA GLU A 9 -33.86 9.82 -19.03
C GLU A 9 -32.95 8.62 -18.74
N THR A 10 -31.89 8.47 -19.54
CA THR A 10 -30.73 7.68 -19.16
C THR A 10 -30.15 8.31 -17.90
N LYS A 11 -30.43 7.72 -16.74
CA LYS A 11 -29.77 8.03 -15.47
C LYS A 11 -28.29 7.69 -15.57
N LYS A 12 -27.50 8.60 -16.14
CA LYS A 12 -26.05 8.63 -15.96
C LYS A 12 -25.77 9.22 -14.58
N ALA A 13 -25.82 8.37 -13.56
CA ALA A 13 -25.35 8.70 -12.21
C ALA A 13 -23.84 9.02 -12.25
N PRO A 14 -23.34 9.89 -11.35
CA PRO A 14 -22.46 10.97 -11.75
C PRO A 14 -21.00 10.65 -11.43
N ALA A 15 -20.16 10.61 -12.47
CA ALA A 15 -18.70 10.63 -12.32
C ALA A 15 -18.20 11.86 -11.52
N ALA A 16 -19.03 12.89 -11.40
CA ALA A 16 -18.76 14.11 -10.63
C ALA A 16 -18.84 13.93 -9.10
N GLU A 17 -19.57 12.93 -8.60
CA GLU A 17 -19.74 12.72 -7.16
C GLU A 17 -18.54 11.99 -6.53
N ALA A 18 -17.94 11.03 -7.27
CA ALA A 18 -16.69 10.37 -6.89
C ALA A 18 -15.49 11.35 -6.86
N ALA A 19 -15.54 12.44 -7.63
CA ALA A 19 -14.50 13.46 -7.64
C ALA A 19 -14.56 14.40 -6.42
N LYS A 20 -15.67 14.42 -5.67
CA LYS A 20 -15.98 15.47 -4.68
C LYS A 20 -15.34 15.32 -3.30
N LEU A 21 -14.47 14.32 -3.09
CA LEU A 21 -13.76 14.13 -1.81
C LEU A 21 -12.25 13.90 -1.98
N ARG A 22 -11.61 14.47 -3.02
CA ARG A 22 -10.15 14.60 -3.00
C ARG A 22 -9.76 15.63 -1.93
N LYS A 23 -9.62 15.14 -0.70
CA LYS A 23 -9.12 15.90 0.45
C LYS A 23 -7.89 16.69 0.02
N LEU A 24 -7.91 18.02 0.21
CA LEU A 24 -6.78 18.87 -0.18
C LEU A 24 -5.50 18.32 0.45
N ARG A 25 -4.45 18.26 -0.37
CA ARG A 25 -3.19 17.65 0.02
C ARG A 25 -2.54 18.49 1.14
N LYS A 26 -2.46 17.94 2.35
CA LYS A 26 -1.94 18.64 3.55
C LYS A 26 -0.43 18.48 3.79
N ILE A 27 0.38 18.11 2.80
CA ILE A 27 1.80 17.76 3.06
C ILE A 27 2.60 18.91 3.67
N PHE A 28 2.18 20.16 3.41
CA PHE A 28 2.84 21.37 3.87
C PHE A 28 2.28 21.89 5.21
N ALA A 29 1.22 21.28 5.75
CA ALA A 29 0.73 21.64 7.07
C ALA A 29 1.73 21.17 8.13
N GLU A 30 1.80 21.91 9.25
CA GLU A 30 2.70 21.59 10.35
C GLU A 30 2.48 20.16 10.87
N GLY A 31 3.57 19.47 11.22
CA GLY A 31 3.55 18.09 11.69
C GLY A 31 3.50 17.01 10.59
N HIS A 32 3.33 17.37 9.31
CA HIS A 32 3.38 16.39 8.22
C HIS A 32 4.81 16.07 7.78
N LYS A 33 5.13 14.77 7.67
CA LYS A 33 6.37 14.28 7.06
C LYS A 33 6.08 13.51 5.78
N ARG A 34 6.96 13.64 4.78
CA ARG A 34 6.88 12.88 3.53
C ARG A 34 7.30 11.44 3.80
N LYS A 35 6.49 10.48 3.34
CA LYS A 35 6.79 9.05 3.43
C LYS A 35 7.11 8.49 2.04
N PHE A 36 8.23 7.81 1.90
CA PHE A 36 8.59 7.03 0.72
C PHE A 36 8.13 5.60 0.95
N LEU A 37 7.10 5.18 0.22
CA LEU A 37 6.52 3.85 0.33
C LEU A 37 7.20 2.92 -0.68
N VAL A 38 7.72 1.79 -0.20
CA VAL A 38 8.22 0.69 -1.03
C VAL A 38 7.27 -0.47 -0.89
N VAL A 39 6.70 -0.91 -2.01
CA VAL A 39 5.95 -2.18 -2.08
C VAL A 39 6.99 -3.28 -2.13
N VAL A 40 6.94 -4.19 -1.18
CA VAL A 40 7.90 -5.27 -1.07
C VAL A 40 7.33 -6.52 -1.73
N ASP A 41 8.06 -7.00 -2.72
CA ASP A 41 7.82 -8.25 -3.43
C ASP A 41 9.11 -9.08 -3.50
N GLU A 42 9.05 -10.20 -4.23
CA GLU A 42 10.17 -11.14 -4.39
C GLU A 42 11.02 -10.81 -5.61
N THR A 43 10.78 -9.69 -6.30
CA THR A 43 11.48 -9.37 -7.53
C THR A 43 12.80 -8.65 -7.24
N PRO A 44 13.82 -8.81 -8.11
CA PRO A 44 15.11 -8.14 -7.92
C PRO A 44 15.01 -6.60 -7.97
N GLU A 45 14.00 -6.06 -8.67
CA GLU A 45 13.73 -4.62 -8.76
C GLU A 45 13.41 -4.00 -7.39
N CYS A 46 12.88 -4.78 -6.45
CA CYS A 46 12.55 -4.30 -5.11
C CYS A 46 13.77 -3.79 -4.34
N GLU A 47 14.97 -4.35 -4.57
CA GLU A 47 16.20 -3.84 -3.93
C GLU A 47 16.59 -2.46 -4.46
N SER A 48 16.41 -2.24 -5.76
CA SER A 48 16.63 -0.92 -6.37
C SER A 48 15.64 0.11 -5.84
N ALA A 49 14.38 -0.29 -5.69
CA ALA A 49 13.34 0.56 -5.10
C ALA A 49 13.66 0.92 -3.64
N LEU A 50 14.15 -0.05 -2.86
CA LEU A 50 14.59 0.17 -1.48
C LEU A 50 15.75 1.17 -1.41
N ALA A 51 16.80 0.97 -2.21
CA ALA A 51 17.97 1.85 -2.22
C ALA A 51 17.61 3.29 -2.60
N TYR A 52 16.75 3.45 -3.62
CA TYR A 52 16.24 4.76 -4.02
C TYR A 52 15.43 5.43 -2.89
N ALA A 53 14.46 4.71 -2.31
CA ALA A 53 13.60 5.25 -1.27
C ALA A 53 14.38 5.63 -0.01
N ALA A 54 15.34 4.81 0.41
CA ALA A 54 16.21 5.08 1.56
C ALA A 54 17.07 6.33 1.33
N SER A 55 17.74 6.42 0.17
CA SER A 55 18.56 7.59 -0.18
C SER A 55 17.73 8.88 -0.20
N ARG A 56 16.50 8.83 -0.73
CA ARG A 56 15.60 9.99 -0.77
C ARG A 56 15.06 10.35 0.60
N ALA A 57 14.68 9.38 1.43
CA ALA A 57 14.22 9.61 2.80
C ALA A 57 15.29 10.32 3.61
N GLN A 58 16.55 9.85 3.57
CA GLN A 58 17.66 10.47 4.27
C GLN A 58 17.95 11.90 3.79
N ARG A 59 18.03 12.13 2.47
CA ARG A 59 18.33 13.46 1.90
C ARG A 59 17.24 14.50 2.15
N THR A 60 15.98 14.08 2.24
CA THR A 60 14.84 15.00 2.36
C THR A 60 14.29 15.09 3.78
N LEU A 61 14.94 14.46 4.76
CA LEU A 61 14.47 14.32 6.14
C LEU A 61 13.04 13.72 6.19
N GLY A 62 12.76 12.83 5.24
CA GLY A 62 11.52 12.07 5.13
C GLY A 62 11.56 10.78 5.93
N GLN A 63 10.51 9.99 5.80
CA GLN A 63 10.38 8.67 6.40
C GLN A 63 10.31 7.60 5.30
N LEU A 64 10.75 6.40 5.63
CA LEU A 64 10.64 5.22 4.78
C LEU A 64 9.50 4.35 5.31
N ALA A 65 8.68 3.79 4.41
CA ALA A 65 7.65 2.83 4.75
C ALA A 65 7.76 1.62 3.83
N LEU A 66 7.65 0.42 4.40
CA LEU A 66 7.63 -0.85 3.67
C LEU A 66 6.21 -1.41 3.71
N LEU A 67 5.68 -1.77 2.56
CA LEU A 67 4.37 -2.38 2.43
C LEU A 67 4.49 -3.82 1.96
N TYR A 68 3.95 -4.75 2.75
CA TYR A 68 3.72 -6.12 2.33
C TYR A 68 2.22 -6.38 2.22
N VAL A 69 1.79 -6.95 1.09
CA VAL A 69 0.38 -7.32 0.86
C VAL A 69 0.26 -8.83 0.94
N ILE A 70 -0.53 -9.32 1.90
CA ILE A 70 -0.90 -10.73 2.02
C ILE A 70 -2.08 -10.96 1.08
N GLU A 71 -1.91 -11.89 0.16
CA GLU A 71 -3.00 -12.29 -0.74
C GLU A 71 -3.91 -13.27 -0.01
N PRO A 72 -5.23 -13.01 0.02
CA PRO A 72 -6.17 -13.98 0.57
C PRO A 72 -6.18 -15.23 -0.31
N GLY A 73 -6.18 -16.41 0.33
CA GLY A 73 -6.37 -17.68 -0.38
C GLY A 73 -7.73 -17.71 -1.06
N VAL A 74 -7.78 -18.24 -2.29
CA VAL A 74 -8.97 -18.15 -3.14
C VAL A 74 -10.09 -19.12 -2.69
N ASP A 75 -9.75 -20.22 -2.01
CA ASP A 75 -10.70 -21.27 -1.63
C ASP A 75 -10.30 -22.01 -0.33
N PHE A 76 -10.68 -21.50 0.84
CA PHE A 76 -10.56 -22.24 2.10
C PHE A 76 -11.82 -23.06 2.37
N GLN A 77 -11.84 -24.31 1.89
CA GLN A 77 -13.00 -25.20 2.05
C GLN A 77 -13.10 -25.82 3.48
N TRP A 78 -12.09 -25.62 4.32
CA TRP A 78 -11.98 -26.23 5.65
C TRP A 78 -11.93 -25.15 6.74
N LEU A 79 -12.78 -25.29 7.76
CA LEU A 79 -12.74 -24.41 8.94
C LEU A 79 -11.34 -24.46 9.60
N GLY A 80 -10.74 -23.29 9.81
CA GLY A 80 -9.45 -23.13 10.50
C GLY A 80 -8.21 -23.03 9.60
N VAL A 81 -8.28 -23.47 8.33
CA VAL A 81 -7.15 -23.33 7.40
C VAL A 81 -6.93 -21.86 7.01
N GLU A 82 -8.01 -21.09 6.94
CA GLU A 82 -7.93 -19.65 6.68
C GLU A 82 -7.12 -18.91 7.75
N GLU A 83 -7.36 -19.20 9.03
CA GLU A 83 -6.67 -18.51 10.12
C GLU A 83 -5.19 -18.89 10.18
N ILE A 84 -4.88 -20.17 9.93
CA ILE A 84 -3.49 -20.65 9.83
C ILE A 84 -2.78 -19.97 8.65
N ALA A 85 -3.41 -19.91 7.48
CA ALA A 85 -2.83 -19.27 6.30
C ALA A 85 -2.63 -17.75 6.51
N ARG A 86 -3.55 -17.09 7.21
CA ARG A 86 -3.43 -15.69 7.62
C ARG A 86 -2.21 -15.50 8.53
N GLU A 87 -2.09 -16.31 9.59
CA GLU A 87 -0.97 -16.23 10.53
C GLU A 87 0.39 -16.52 9.87
N GLU A 88 0.44 -17.49 8.95
CA GLU A 88 1.60 -17.74 8.10
C GLU A 88 1.94 -16.53 7.22
N GLY A 89 0.94 -15.89 6.62
CA GLY A 89 1.10 -14.67 5.82
C GLY A 89 1.70 -13.53 6.64
N HIS A 90 1.19 -13.28 7.84
CA HIS A 90 1.73 -12.28 8.77
C HIS A 90 3.16 -12.62 9.22
N SER A 91 3.46 -13.91 9.44
CA SER A 91 4.80 -14.37 9.79
C SER A 91 5.80 -14.16 8.64
N LYS A 92 5.39 -14.44 7.39
CA LYS A 92 6.17 -14.15 6.18
C LYS A 92 6.43 -12.65 6.05
N ALA A 93 5.42 -11.81 6.24
CA ALA A 93 5.57 -10.35 6.20
C ALA A 93 6.63 -9.85 7.19
N LYS A 94 6.59 -10.31 8.44
CA LYS A 94 7.60 -9.98 9.46
C LYS A 94 9.01 -10.45 9.07
N ALA A 95 9.14 -11.64 8.51
CA ALA A 95 10.42 -12.16 8.04
C ALA A 95 11.01 -11.31 6.90
N VAL A 96 10.15 -10.90 5.97
CA VAL A 96 10.49 -10.00 4.86
C VAL A 96 10.93 -8.64 5.40
N PHE A 97 10.19 -8.01 6.30
CA PHE A 97 10.62 -6.73 6.88
C PHE A 97 11.97 -6.82 7.60
N ARG A 98 12.21 -7.90 8.34
CA ARG A 98 13.52 -8.14 8.97
C ARG A 98 14.64 -8.26 7.94
N LEU A 99 14.41 -8.97 6.83
CA LEU A 99 15.37 -9.08 5.73
C LEU A 99 15.67 -7.72 5.11
N PHE A 100 14.64 -6.93 4.80
CA PHE A 100 14.81 -5.60 4.22
C PHE A 100 15.47 -4.61 5.19
N GLY A 101 15.20 -4.73 6.50
CA GLY A 101 15.92 -4.00 7.54
C GLY A 101 17.42 -4.35 7.58
N LEU A 102 17.79 -5.62 7.36
CA LEU A 102 19.19 -6.02 7.21
C LEU A 102 19.82 -5.44 5.93
N LYS A 103 19.11 -5.48 4.81
CA LYS A 103 19.57 -4.87 3.54
C LYS A 103 19.81 -3.37 3.68
N LEU A 104 18.90 -2.64 4.34
CA LEU A 104 19.09 -1.21 4.61
C LEU A 104 20.36 -0.93 5.41
N ARG A 105 20.63 -1.71 6.46
CA ARG A 105 21.87 -1.60 7.24
C ARG A 105 23.10 -1.91 6.39
N ALA A 106 23.06 -2.98 5.58
CA ALA A 106 24.16 -3.34 4.69
C ALA A 106 24.45 -2.26 3.63
N MET A 107 23.43 -1.50 3.20
CA MET A 107 23.57 -0.36 2.31
C MET A 107 24.04 0.94 3.01
N GLY A 108 24.27 0.92 4.33
CA GLY A 108 24.72 2.07 5.11
C GLY A 108 23.61 3.01 5.62
N PHE A 109 22.35 2.57 5.60
CA PHE A 109 21.19 3.36 6.05
C PHE A 109 20.77 3.06 7.50
N GLU A 110 21.71 3.04 8.44
CA GLU A 110 21.46 2.66 9.84
C GLU A 110 20.51 3.60 10.59
N GLY A 111 20.47 4.88 10.21
CA GLY A 111 19.61 5.89 10.84
C GLY A 111 18.15 5.89 10.36
N LEU A 112 17.78 5.05 9.39
CA LEU A 112 16.41 4.94 8.91
C LEU A 112 15.68 3.80 9.63
N ALA A 113 14.66 4.16 10.40
CA ALA A 113 13.68 3.21 10.91
C ALA A 113 12.50 3.14 9.93
N PRO A 114 12.39 2.10 9.08
CA PRO A 114 11.24 1.94 8.21
C PRO A 114 9.97 1.67 9.01
N GLU A 115 8.87 2.28 8.60
CA GLU A 115 7.52 1.92 9.06
C GLU A 115 7.08 0.64 8.34
N GLU A 116 6.71 -0.39 9.10
CA GLU A 116 6.23 -1.66 8.56
C GLU A 116 4.72 -1.64 8.41
N ILE A 117 4.22 -1.87 7.19
CA ILE A 117 2.80 -1.82 6.87
C ILE A 117 2.41 -3.15 6.24
N VAL A 118 1.51 -3.88 6.90
CA VAL A 118 0.88 -5.08 6.34
C VAL A 118 -0.52 -4.74 5.87
N ARG A 119 -0.88 -5.21 4.67
CA ARG A 119 -2.23 -5.15 4.13
C ARG A 119 -2.67 -6.52 3.65
N GLU A 120 -3.97 -6.72 3.57
CA GLU A 120 -4.57 -7.92 2.99
C GLU A 120 -5.35 -7.48 1.75
N GLY A 121 -5.20 -8.20 0.65
CA GLY A 121 -5.88 -7.89 -0.61
C GLY A 121 -5.20 -8.49 -1.83
N MET A 122 -5.78 -8.23 -3.00
CA MET A 122 -5.18 -8.63 -4.27
C MET A 122 -3.94 -7.77 -4.54
N LYS A 123 -2.81 -8.40 -4.84
CA LYS A 123 -1.66 -7.68 -5.43
C LYS A 123 -2.03 -7.27 -6.86
N ALA A 124 -1.50 -6.11 -7.25
CA ALA A 124 -1.72 -5.53 -8.58
C ALA A 124 -0.71 -6.07 -9.60
#